data_AF-A0A7V3UVE8-F1
#
_entry.id   AF-A0A7V3UVE8-F1
#
_cell.length_a   1.000
_cell.length_b   1.000
_cell.length_c   1.000
_cell.angle_alpha   90.00
_cell.angle_beta   90.00
_cell.angle_gamma   90.00
#
_symmetry.space_group_name_H-M   'P 1'
#
loop_
_entity.id
_entity.type
_entity.pdbx_description
1 polymer ?
#
loop_
_entity_poly.entity_id
_entity_poly.type
_entity_poly.pdbx_seq_one_letter_code
_entity_poly.pdbx_strand_id
1 'polypeptide(L)'
;METKAERLIDLIDYQDNAIVSKQIIKKPNGNVTLFTFDKGESLAEHTSPYEALVQILEGKMVVTIGGQSYTLVEGDFILLPPNISHGLVAEGKTKMLLTMIK
;
A
#
# COMPACT_ATOMS: atom_id res chain seq x y z
N MET A 1 24.78 -5.06 -4.90
CA MET A 1 23.52 -5.17 -5.66
C MET A 1 23.88 -4.85 -7.09
N GLU A 2 23.71 -5.80 -8.00
CA GLU A 2 23.74 -5.46 -9.43
C GLU A 2 22.53 -4.57 -9.72
N THR A 3 22.75 -3.48 -10.44
CA THR A 3 21.67 -2.57 -10.84
C THR A 3 20.87 -3.24 -11.96
N LYS A 4 19.65 -3.68 -11.64
CA LYS A 4 18.73 -4.28 -12.59
C LYS A 4 17.41 -3.51 -12.58
N ALA A 5 16.88 -3.23 -13.77
CA ALA A 5 15.53 -2.71 -13.90
C ALA A 5 14.52 -3.84 -13.68
N GLU A 6 13.56 -3.63 -12.79
CA GLU A 6 12.51 -4.59 -12.45
C GLU A 6 11.15 -3.91 -12.49
N ARG A 7 10.10 -4.68 -12.79
CA ARG A 7 8.71 -4.21 -12.75
C ARG A 7 8.13 -4.53 -11.39
N LEU A 8 7.62 -3.53 -10.67
CA LEU A 8 7.12 -3.70 -9.30
C LEU A 8 6.04 -4.77 -9.19
N ILE A 9 5.13 -4.85 -10.18
CA ILE A 9 4.05 -5.85 -10.20
C ILE A 9 4.57 -7.29 -10.31
N ASP A 10 5.77 -7.50 -10.86
CA ASP A 10 6.37 -8.82 -11.04
C ASP A 10 7.19 -9.26 -9.81
N LEU A 11 7.32 -8.40 -8.79
CA LEU A 11 8.14 -8.66 -7.60
C LEU A 11 7.38 -9.34 -6.46
N ILE A 12 6.07 -9.42 -6.53
CA ILE A 12 5.21 -9.98 -5.49
C ILE A 12 3.95 -10.62 -6.11
N ASP A 13 3.58 -11.79 -5.59
CA ASP A 13 2.43 -12.56 -6.05
C ASP A 13 1.25 -12.43 -5.10
N TYR A 14 0.06 -12.70 -5.63
CA TYR A 14 -1.13 -12.87 -4.79
C TYR A 14 -1.08 -14.20 -4.04
N GLN A 15 -1.68 -14.21 -2.87
CA GLN A 15 -1.97 -15.42 -2.13
C GLN A 15 -3.44 -15.37 -1.72
N ASP A 16 -4.14 -16.50 -1.82
CA ASP A 16 -5.56 -16.57 -1.52
C ASP A 16 -5.82 -16.35 -0.01
N ASN A 17 -6.83 -15.53 0.29
CA ASN A 17 -7.24 -15.12 1.64
C ASN A 17 -6.10 -14.56 2.48
N ALA A 18 -5.24 -13.74 1.86
CA ALA A 18 -4.05 -13.23 2.53
C ALA A 18 -3.64 -11.83 2.07
N ILE A 19 -2.91 -11.16 2.95
CA ILE A 19 -2.10 -9.99 2.66
C ILE A 19 -0.64 -10.42 2.67
N VAL A 20 0.06 -10.24 1.55
CA VAL A 20 1.50 -10.51 1.46
C VAL A 20 2.24 -9.19 1.33
N SER A 21 3.41 -9.08 1.95
CA SER A 21 4.25 -7.87 1.84
C SER A 21 5.69 -8.20 1.51
N LYS A 22 6.33 -7.29 0.77
CA LYS A 22 7.75 -7.36 0.41
C LYS A 22 8.40 -5.99 0.56
N GLN A 23 9.37 -5.88 1.46
CA GLN A 23 10.11 -4.64 1.65
C GLN A 23 11.15 -4.48 0.52
N ILE A 24 11.03 -3.43 -0.28
CA ILE A 24 11.98 -3.06 -1.34
C ILE A 24 13.12 -2.25 -0.75
N ILE A 25 12.79 -1.25 0.08
CA ILE A 25 13.75 -0.46 0.84
C ILE A 25 13.34 -0.47 2.31
N LYS A 26 14.29 -0.75 3.19
CA LYS A 26 14.13 -0.62 4.63
C LYS A 26 15.29 0.18 5.21
N LYS A 27 15.00 1.38 5.71
CA LYS A 27 15.97 2.27 6.35
C LYS A 27 15.40 2.82 7.66
N PRO A 28 16.26 3.36 8.55
CA PRO A 28 15.78 3.98 9.79
C PRO A 28 14.78 5.13 9.56
N ASN A 29 15.00 5.91 8.50
CA ASN A 29 14.24 7.12 8.13
C ASN A 29 13.07 6.86 7.15
N GLY A 30 12.76 5.61 6.84
CA GLY A 30 11.66 5.31 5.92
C GLY A 30 11.73 3.93 5.29
N ASN A 31 10.64 3.54 4.65
CA ASN A 31 10.57 2.29 3.92
C ASN A 31 9.71 2.41 2.67
N VAL A 32 9.98 1.50 1.73
CA VAL A 32 9.19 1.26 0.54
C VAL A 32 8.79 -0.20 0.57
N THR A 33 7.50 -0.48 0.69
CA THR A 33 6.95 -1.82 0.88
C THR A 33 5.88 -2.10 -0.17
N LEU A 34 6.04 -3.19 -0.91
CA LEU A 34 5.00 -3.73 -1.77
C LEU A 34 4.04 -4.58 -0.95
N PHE A 35 2.77 -4.51 -1.30
CA PHE A 35 1.71 -5.34 -0.73
C PHE A 35 0.89 -5.96 -1.86
N THR A 36 0.43 -7.19 -1.62
CA THR A 36 -0.69 -7.79 -2.34
C THR A 36 -1.80 -8.09 -1.36
N PHE A 37 -3.03 -7.87 -1.80
CA PHE A 37 -4.25 -8.13 -1.06
C PHE A 37 -5.12 -9.05 -1.90
N ASP A 38 -5.64 -10.11 -1.30
CA ASP A 38 -6.80 -10.79 -1.89
C ASP A 38 -8.08 -9.93 -1.73
N LYS A 39 -9.14 -10.30 -2.44
CA LYS A 39 -10.41 -9.60 -2.38
C LYS A 39 -10.96 -9.55 -0.95
N GLY A 40 -11.28 -8.36 -0.47
CA GLY A 40 -11.87 -8.12 0.86
C GLY A 40 -10.83 -8.02 1.98
N GLU A 41 -9.57 -8.34 1.72
CA GLU A 41 -8.50 -8.15 2.69
C GLU A 41 -8.28 -6.66 2.98
N SER A 42 -7.88 -6.35 4.21
CA SER A 42 -7.81 -4.98 4.69
C SER A 42 -6.69 -4.73 5.69
N LEU A 43 -6.19 -3.51 5.71
CA LEU A 43 -5.42 -2.98 6.84
C LEU A 43 -6.38 -2.25 7.76
N ALA A 44 -6.44 -2.72 9.01
CA ALA A 44 -7.24 -2.12 10.05
C ALA A 44 -6.91 -0.63 10.19
N GLU A 45 -7.93 0.14 10.54
CA GLU A 45 -7.80 1.57 10.72
C GLU A 45 -6.84 1.89 11.88
N HIS A 46 -5.86 2.73 11.62
CA HIS A 46 -4.85 3.14 12.60
C HIS A 46 -4.28 4.52 12.27
N THR A 47 -3.49 5.08 13.19
CA THR A 47 -2.77 6.34 13.02
C THR A 47 -1.27 6.11 12.96
N SER A 48 -0.56 6.91 12.16
CA SER A 48 0.90 6.96 12.12
C SER A 48 1.37 8.38 12.37
N PRO A 49 2.47 8.62 13.11
CA PRO A 49 3.02 9.96 13.28
C PRO A 49 3.78 10.46 12.04
N TYR A 50 3.92 9.62 11.02
CA TYR A 50 4.68 9.89 9.81
C TYR A 50 3.76 9.92 8.59
N GLU A 51 4.16 10.72 7.60
CA GLU A 51 3.53 10.78 6.29
C GLU A 51 3.83 9.50 5.50
N ALA A 52 2.81 9.01 4.80
CA ALA A 52 2.96 7.88 3.89
C ALA A 52 2.23 8.13 2.56
N LEU A 53 2.79 7.61 1.48
CA LEU A 53 2.19 7.58 0.15
C LEU A 53 1.75 6.16 -0.15
N VAL A 54 0.50 6.02 -0.59
CA VAL A 54 -0.09 4.79 -1.11
C VAL A 54 -0.28 4.95 -2.60
N GLN A 55 0.26 4.03 -3.40
CA GLN A 55 0.06 3.97 -4.85
C GLN A 55 -0.52 2.61 -5.23
N ILE A 56 -1.56 2.61 -6.06
CA ILE A 56 -2.16 1.38 -6.58
C ILE A 56 -1.43 1.00 -7.87
N LEU A 57 -0.85 -0.19 -7.87
CA LEU A 57 -0.10 -0.74 -9.01
C LEU A 57 -0.95 -1.64 -9.90
N GLU A 58 -2.01 -2.22 -9.34
CA GLU A 58 -2.96 -3.09 -10.01
C GLU A 58 -4.20 -3.24 -9.11
N GLY A 59 -5.39 -3.31 -9.69
CA GLY A 59 -6.63 -3.57 -8.94
C GLY A 59 -7.33 -2.31 -8.44
N LYS A 60 -8.08 -2.45 -7.34
CA LYS A 60 -8.98 -1.41 -6.81
C LYS A 60 -9.04 -1.46 -5.29
N MET A 61 -8.83 -0.32 -4.65
CA MET A 61 -8.78 -0.18 -3.20
C MET A 61 -9.64 0.98 -2.73
N VAL A 62 -10.27 0.81 -1.57
CA VAL A 62 -10.89 1.91 -0.84
C VAL A 62 -10.00 2.26 0.34
N VAL A 63 -9.62 3.53 0.40
CA VAL A 63 -8.82 4.09 1.49
C VAL A 63 -9.72 5.05 2.28
N THR A 64 -9.87 4.82 3.57
CA THR A 64 -10.56 5.75 4.48
C THR A 64 -9.50 6.59 5.19
N ILE A 65 -9.66 7.91 5.20
CA ILE A 65 -8.76 8.86 5.87
C ILE A 65 -9.63 9.86 6.62
N GLY A 66 -9.49 9.92 7.94
CA GLY A 66 -10.27 10.85 8.77
C GLY A 66 -11.79 10.67 8.65
N GLY A 67 -12.25 9.43 8.42
CA GLY A 67 -13.66 9.10 8.21
C GLY A 67 -14.19 9.35 6.80
N GLN A 68 -13.38 9.88 5.87
CA GLN A 68 -13.76 10.02 4.46
C GLN A 68 -13.14 8.91 3.62
N SER A 69 -13.95 8.27 2.76
CA SER A 69 -13.50 7.19 1.88
C SER A 69 -13.15 7.70 0.48
N TYR A 70 -12.06 7.15 -0.05
CA TYR A 70 -11.51 7.43 -1.37
C TYR A 70 -11.33 6.12 -2.12
N THR A 71 -11.88 6.03 -3.33
CA THR A 71 -11.68 4.88 -4.19
C THR A 71 -10.51 5.14 -5.13
N LEU A 72 -9.52 4.25 -5.11
CA LEU A 72 -8.33 4.31 -5.93
C LEU A 72 -8.29 3.12 -6.88
N VAL A 73 -7.87 3.37 -8.12
CA VAL A 73 -7.63 2.34 -9.15
C VAL A 73 -6.17 2.36 -9.59
N GLU A 74 -5.77 1.41 -10.44
CA GLU A 74 -4.43 1.34 -11.01
C GLU A 74 -3.93 2.69 -11.54
N GLY A 75 -2.73 3.09 -11.09
CA GLY A 75 -2.10 4.36 -11.45
C GLY A 75 -2.37 5.49 -10.46
N ASP A 76 -3.43 5.40 -9.65
CA ASP A 76 -3.74 6.41 -8.64
C ASP A 76 -2.76 6.32 -7.46
N PHE A 77 -2.58 7.47 -6.79
CA PHE A 77 -1.93 7.53 -5.50
C PHE A 77 -2.67 8.48 -4.55
N ILE A 78 -2.48 8.30 -3.25
CA ILE A 78 -2.96 9.19 -2.20
C ILE A 78 -1.91 9.33 -1.10
N LEU A 79 -1.90 10.49 -0.44
CA LEU A 79 -1.09 10.74 0.75
C LEU A 79 -1.92 10.47 2.01
N LEU A 80 -1.32 9.77 2.96
CA LEU A 80 -1.82 9.51 4.30
C LEU A 80 -1.17 10.53 5.25
N PRO A 81 -1.93 11.52 5.75
CA PRO A 81 -1.36 12.57 6.58
C PRO A 81 -0.93 12.05 7.97
N PRO A 82 0.11 12.65 8.58
CA PRO A 82 0.50 12.34 9.95
C PRO A 82 -0.65 12.52 10.95
N ASN A 83 -0.76 11.61 11.90
CA ASN A 83 -1.70 11.61 13.02
C ASN A 83 -3.19 11.62 12.62
N ILE A 84 -3.50 11.34 11.36
CA ILE A 84 -4.88 11.13 10.90
C ILE A 84 -5.13 9.64 10.73
N SER A 85 -6.25 9.18 11.29
CA SER A 85 -6.68 7.79 11.22
C SER A 85 -6.93 7.37 9.77
N HIS A 86 -6.39 6.22 9.38
CA HIS A 86 -6.57 5.68 8.03
C HIS A 86 -6.66 4.16 8.00
N GLY A 87 -7.50 3.64 7.12
CA GLY A 87 -7.72 2.20 6.89
C GLY A 87 -7.87 1.91 5.39
N LEU A 88 -7.50 0.70 4.98
CA LEU A 88 -7.44 0.33 3.56
C LEU A 88 -8.18 -1.00 3.35
N VAL A 89 -9.02 -1.11 2.34
CA VAL A 89 -9.76 -2.33 1.98
C VAL A 89 -9.65 -2.58 0.48
N ALA A 90 -9.23 -3.78 0.09
CA ALA A 90 -9.16 -4.17 -1.31
C ALA A 90 -10.53 -4.66 -1.81
N GLU A 91 -11.09 -4.02 -2.85
CA GLU A 91 -12.37 -4.45 -3.44
C GLU A 91 -12.23 -5.65 -4.40
N GLY A 92 -10.98 -5.96 -4.77
CA GLY A 92 -10.56 -7.12 -5.54
C GLY A 92 -9.08 -7.40 -5.29
N LYS A 93 -8.51 -8.40 -5.98
CA LYS A 93 -7.06 -8.64 -5.94
C LYS A 93 -6.33 -7.35 -6.33
N THR A 94 -5.51 -6.83 -5.41
CA THR A 94 -4.89 -5.51 -5.54
C THR A 94 -3.41 -5.54 -5.16
N LYS A 95 -2.57 -4.91 -5.98
CA LYS A 95 -1.16 -4.63 -5.65
C LYS A 95 -0.99 -3.16 -5.30
N MET A 96 -0.29 -2.90 -4.21
CA MET A 96 -0.09 -1.56 -3.67
C MET A 96 1.38 -1.33 -3.30
N LEU A 97 1.89 -0.14 -3.58
CA LEU A 97 3.16 0.35 -3.05
C LEU A 97 2.89 1.32 -1.91
N LEU A 98 3.46 1.04 -0.74
CA LEU A 98 3.51 1.98 0.39
C LEU A 98 4.91 2.57 0.49
N THR A 99 5.01 3.90 0.47
CA THR A 99 6.24 4.62 0.76
C THR A 99 6.01 5.48 2.00
N MET A 100 6.76 5.23 3.08
CA MET A 100 6.68 6.01 4.31
C MET A 100 8.03 6.67 4.58
N ILE A 101 8.00 7.95 4.94
CA ILE A 101 9.18 8.77 5.27
C ILE A 101 9.02 9.25 6.71
N LYS A 102 10.07 9.07 7.52
CA LYS A 102 10.11 9.53 8.92
C LYS A 102 10.86 10.83 9.08
#